data_AF-A0AAX4PLA6-F1
#
_entry.id   AF-A0AAX4PLA6-F1
#
_cell.length_a   1.000
_cell.length_b   1.000
_cell.length_c   1.000
_cell.angle_alpha   90.00
_cell.angle_beta   90.00
_cell.angle_gamma   90.00
#
_symmetry.space_group_name_H-M   'P 1'
#
loop_
_entity.id
_entity.type
_entity.pdbx_description
1 polymer ?
#
loop_
_entity_poly.entity_id
_entity_poly.type
_entity_poly.pdbx_seq_one_letter_code
_entity_poly.pdbx_strand_id
1 'polypeptide(L)'
;MARDAGEPSAKRAKADGADEEEEEDPLVLRKEEVVRLLEESSAKGKDNARAKKELLALCARLEAKNEKLLGRLLPELWQKIIDEYLDQNDLLALAMTCRFFREKQRDLGKKVVTNLSEDHFLKLLKTENVPPHSLDWYRWVCDTFEILPGFILPGFMCDDEERVKGAAYEGDLVSYAAFQGSVEILRWLMEEKGCELNKDTGQWAGMGGSTELLAFLRVKGYELNEGACQGAAQGGHLNVLKWCRSQTPPCPWDGYTCAAAAKGGHLDVLKWLRAQNPPCHWSERTCSWAAQKGHLDILKWARSQDPPCPWSRWTCSEAAQGGHLDVLKWARAQDPPCPWDGWTCSEAAQGGHLKVLKFARGQDPPCPWSVDTCTYAASGGHLEVLKWLRAQHPPCPWNVHTCGFAAEGGHLDVLKWAKAQDPPCSWRRSACRELASAHGHQHVVEWIDQQEDWSDVDYDY
;
A
#
# COMPACT_ATOMS: atom_id res chain seq x y z
N MET A 1 71.64 24.23 16.18
CA MET A 1 71.89 22.78 16.18
C MET A 1 72.17 22.37 17.62
N ALA A 2 71.13 22.00 18.36
CA ALA A 2 71.17 21.74 19.81
C ALA A 2 69.95 20.82 20.14
N ARG A 3 70.15 19.69 20.84
CA ARG A 3 69.90 19.48 22.30
C ARG A 3 68.39 19.34 22.61
N ASP A 4 67.88 18.59 23.58
CA ASP A 4 68.42 17.87 24.73
C ASP A 4 67.31 16.93 25.25
N ALA A 5 67.69 15.98 26.09
CA ALA A 5 66.79 15.12 26.85
C ALA A 5 66.17 15.85 28.07
N GLY A 6 65.04 15.34 28.59
CA GLY A 6 64.60 15.59 29.97
C GLY A 6 63.09 15.60 30.21
N GLU A 7 62.57 14.55 30.86
CA GLU A 7 61.53 14.73 31.91
C GLU A 7 62.19 15.41 33.13
N PRO A 8 61.50 16.03 34.13
CA PRO A 8 60.10 15.84 34.55
C PRO A 8 59.37 17.14 35.00
N SER A 9 58.10 17.04 35.45
CA SER A 9 57.64 17.54 36.77
C SER A 9 56.18 18.00 36.78
N ALA A 10 55.45 17.48 37.76
CA ALA A 10 54.13 17.90 38.16
C ALA A 10 54.11 19.37 38.59
N LYS A 11 53.18 20.14 38.03
CA LYS A 11 52.54 21.26 38.75
C LYS A 11 51.04 21.18 38.63
N ARG A 12 50.46 20.64 39.70
CA ARG A 12 49.12 20.95 40.20
C ARG A 12 48.89 22.46 40.12
N ALA A 13 47.93 22.89 39.32
CA ALA A 13 47.18 24.11 39.55
C ALA A 13 45.72 23.70 39.70
N LYS A 14 45.23 23.73 40.94
CA LYS A 14 43.80 23.68 41.26
C LYS A 14 43.18 25.02 40.91
N ALA A 15 42.07 25.00 40.19
CA ALA A 15 40.92 25.91 40.24
C ALA A 15 40.05 25.56 39.03
N ASP A 16 38.77 25.29 39.06
CA ASP A 16 37.74 25.15 40.10
C ASP A 16 36.63 24.29 39.44
N GLY A 17 35.79 23.63 40.24
CA GLY A 17 34.77 22.72 39.76
C GLY A 17 33.83 23.32 38.72
N ALA A 18 33.57 22.57 37.67
CA ALA A 18 32.35 22.66 36.88
C ALA A 18 31.96 21.21 36.59
N ASP A 19 30.83 20.81 37.16
CA ASP A 19 30.15 19.57 36.86
C ASP A 19 29.96 19.46 35.34
N GLU A 20 30.54 18.44 34.72
CA GLU A 20 30.14 18.02 33.38
C GLU A 20 28.76 17.36 33.53
N GLU A 21 27.71 18.19 33.51
CA GLU A 21 26.36 17.70 33.20
C GLU A 21 26.42 17.12 31.78
N GLU A 22 26.18 15.82 31.66
CA GLU A 22 25.85 15.18 30.38
C GLU A 22 24.59 15.89 29.83
N GLU A 23 24.81 16.90 28.99
CA GLU A 23 23.72 17.65 28.34
C GLU A 23 23.03 16.68 27.36
N GLU A 24 21.93 16.07 27.82
CA GLU A 24 21.12 15.14 27.01
C GLU A 24 20.77 15.75 25.65
N ASP A 25 20.83 14.93 24.60
CA ASP A 25 20.62 15.37 23.21
C ASP A 25 19.32 16.21 23.11
N PRO A 26 19.41 17.49 22.69
CA PRO A 26 18.27 18.38 22.56
C PRO A 26 17.14 17.87 21.66
N LEU A 27 17.36 16.84 20.84
CA LEU A 27 16.33 16.15 20.07
C LEU A 27 15.59 15.07 20.89
N VAL A 28 16.29 14.38 21.78
CA VAL A 28 15.69 13.38 22.69
C VAL A 28 14.76 14.08 23.67
N LEU A 29 15.20 15.18 24.28
CA LEU A 29 14.38 16.01 25.16
C LEU A 29 13.10 16.54 24.48
N ARG A 30 13.20 16.96 23.21
CA ARG A 30 12.04 17.41 22.42
C ARG A 30 11.03 16.30 22.17
N LYS A 31 11.52 15.10 21.87
CA LYS A 31 10.67 13.93 21.60
C LYS A 31 9.91 13.51 22.86
N GLU A 32 10.59 13.45 23.99
CA GLU A 32 9.99 13.06 25.28
C GLU A 32 8.95 14.08 25.76
N GLU A 33 9.20 15.38 25.55
CA GLU A 33 8.24 16.42 25.91
C GLU A 33 6.97 16.40 25.05
N VAL A 34 7.09 16.11 23.76
CA VAL A 34 5.94 15.91 22.86
C VAL A 34 5.15 14.66 23.24
N VAL A 35 5.84 13.54 23.51
CA VAL A 35 5.20 12.28 23.94
C VAL A 35 4.43 12.47 25.24
N ARG A 36 5.04 13.12 26.25
CA ARG A 36 4.38 13.42 27.53
C ARG A 36 3.08 14.20 27.34
N LEU A 37 3.10 15.26 26.52
CA LEU A 37 1.92 16.09 26.28
C LEU A 37 0.82 15.34 25.49
N LEU A 38 1.21 14.43 24.59
CA LEU A 38 0.27 13.58 23.86
C LEU A 38 -0.38 12.53 24.79
N GLU A 39 0.39 11.94 25.70
CA GLU A 39 -0.10 10.99 26.71
C GLU A 39 -1.06 11.67 27.70
N GLU A 40 -0.72 12.87 28.18
CA GLU A 40 -1.58 13.68 29.06
C GLU A 40 -2.89 14.10 28.37
N SER A 41 -2.82 14.40 27.08
CA SER A 41 -3.95 14.73 26.21
C SER A 41 -4.88 13.51 25.99
N SER A 42 -4.31 12.32 25.85
CA SER A 42 -5.06 11.06 25.67
C SER A 42 -5.74 10.58 26.95
N ALA A 43 -5.10 10.78 28.11
CA ALA A 43 -5.60 10.32 29.41
C ALA A 43 -6.83 11.11 29.94
N LYS A 44 -7.05 12.35 29.48
CA LYS A 44 -8.11 13.24 29.99
C LYS A 44 -9.21 13.44 28.95
N GLY A 45 -10.07 12.43 28.82
CA GLY A 45 -11.23 12.47 27.93
C GLY A 45 -12.13 13.70 28.14
N LYS A 46 -12.58 14.25 27.01
CA LYS A 46 -13.63 15.28 26.81
C LYS A 46 -13.41 16.72 27.27
N ASP A 47 -12.38 17.06 28.04
CA ASP A 47 -12.10 18.47 28.44
C ASP A 47 -10.62 18.88 28.25
N ASN A 48 -10.13 18.69 27.02
CA ASN A 48 -8.71 18.78 26.67
C ASN A 48 -8.33 20.11 25.96
N ALA A 49 -9.02 21.20 26.29
CA ALA A 49 -8.73 22.50 25.67
C ALA A 49 -7.35 23.05 26.09
N ARG A 50 -6.92 22.77 27.32
CA ARG A 50 -5.66 23.25 27.88
C ARG A 50 -4.44 22.52 27.31
N ALA A 51 -4.42 21.18 27.32
CA ALA A 51 -3.26 20.45 26.78
C ALA A 51 -3.15 20.63 25.26
N LYS A 52 -4.27 20.73 24.54
CA LYS A 52 -4.28 21.14 23.12
C LYS A 52 -3.65 22.52 22.91
N LYS A 53 -3.97 23.50 23.76
CA LYS A 53 -3.38 24.85 23.68
C LYS A 53 -1.89 24.86 24.01
N GLU A 54 -1.47 24.09 25.02
CA GLU A 54 -0.07 23.95 25.41
C GLU A 54 0.75 23.24 24.32
N LEU A 55 0.19 22.19 23.70
CA LEU A 55 0.79 21.51 22.56
C LEU A 55 0.93 22.45 21.35
N LEU A 56 -0.12 23.20 21.01
CA LEU A 56 -0.06 24.20 19.93
C LEU A 56 1.01 25.26 20.19
N ALA A 57 1.14 25.73 21.44
CA ALA A 57 2.17 26.69 21.82
C ALA A 57 3.58 26.08 21.76
N LEU A 58 3.76 24.81 22.13
CA LEU A 58 5.02 24.10 21.98
C LEU A 58 5.39 23.94 20.49
N CYS A 59 4.46 23.48 19.66
CA CYS A 59 4.67 23.38 18.21
C CYS A 59 5.08 24.72 17.62
N ALA A 60 4.39 25.81 17.95
CA ALA A 60 4.74 27.15 17.46
C ALA A 60 6.17 27.59 17.88
N ARG A 61 6.59 27.27 19.10
CA ARG A 61 7.98 27.55 19.56
C ARG A 61 9.00 26.71 18.81
N LEU A 62 8.72 25.43 18.58
CA LEU A 62 9.58 24.53 17.83
C LEU A 62 9.69 24.96 16.36
N GLU A 63 8.58 25.37 15.75
CA GLU A 63 8.53 25.93 14.39
C GLU A 63 9.40 27.18 14.28
N ALA A 64 9.25 28.15 15.19
CA ALA A 64 10.08 29.38 15.18
C ALA A 64 11.58 29.08 15.37
N LYS A 65 11.92 28.05 16.14
CA LYS A 65 13.31 27.59 16.30
C LYS A 65 13.82 26.92 15.02
N ASN A 66 13.00 26.07 14.41
CA ASN A 66 13.33 25.40 13.15
C ASN A 66 13.50 26.42 12.02
N GLU A 67 12.61 27.41 11.89
CA GLU A 67 12.70 28.50 10.91
C GLU A 67 14.03 29.26 11.00
N LYS A 68 14.50 29.57 12.22
CA LYS A 68 15.82 30.21 12.41
C LYS A 68 17.00 29.32 12.00
N LEU A 69 16.91 28.01 12.19
CA LEU A 69 17.99 27.07 11.85
C LEU A 69 18.00 26.77 10.35
N LEU A 70 16.82 26.43 9.82
CA LEU A 70 16.57 26.03 8.44
C LEU A 70 16.66 27.21 7.47
N GLY A 71 16.36 28.44 7.91
CA GLY A 71 16.54 29.66 7.13
C GLY A 71 18.00 30.05 6.86
N ARG A 72 18.97 29.39 7.50
CA ARG A 72 20.42 29.60 7.24
C ARG A 72 20.93 28.79 6.05
N LEU A 73 20.15 27.82 5.58
CA LEU A 73 20.51 26.98 4.44
C LEU A 73 20.30 27.76 3.14
N LEU A 74 21.29 27.69 2.26
CA LEU A 74 21.22 28.29 0.94
C LEU A 74 20.16 27.58 0.06
N PRO A 75 19.52 28.27 -0.90
CA PRO A 75 18.53 27.68 -1.79
C PRO A 75 19.03 26.43 -2.54
N GLU A 76 20.31 26.41 -2.93
CA GLU A 76 20.94 25.28 -3.64
C GLU A 76 21.05 24.03 -2.76
N LEU A 77 21.23 24.22 -1.45
CA LEU A 77 21.29 23.09 -0.51
C LEU A 77 19.90 22.52 -0.25
N TRP A 78 18.88 23.38 -0.16
CA TRP A 78 17.48 22.95 -0.11
C TRP A 78 17.10 22.14 -1.35
N GLN A 79 17.52 22.60 -2.52
CA GLN A 79 17.30 21.88 -3.77
C GLN A 79 17.93 20.49 -3.72
N LYS A 80 19.18 20.40 -3.28
CA LYS A 80 19.89 19.12 -3.16
C LYS A 80 19.22 18.17 -2.18
N ILE A 81 18.75 18.65 -1.03
CA ILE A 81 18.05 17.84 -0.03
C ILE A 81 16.76 17.23 -0.64
N ILE A 82 15.98 18.05 -1.34
CA ILE A 82 14.73 17.62 -1.97
C ILE A 82 14.97 16.63 -3.11
N ASP A 83 16.00 16.87 -3.94
CA ASP A 83 16.24 16.09 -5.15
C ASP A 83 17.00 14.77 -4.88
N GLU A 84 17.93 14.76 -3.93
CA GLU A 84 18.88 13.64 -3.75
C GLU A 84 18.70 12.87 -2.43
N TYR A 85 18.09 13.46 -1.39
CA TYR A 85 18.14 12.90 -0.02
C TYR A 85 16.78 12.61 0.60
N LEU A 86 15.68 13.11 0.04
CA LEU A 86 14.34 12.83 0.55
C LEU A 86 13.62 11.88 -0.40
N ASP A 87 13.35 10.67 0.10
CA ASP A 87 12.38 9.78 -0.54
C ASP A 87 10.99 10.42 -0.50
N GLN A 88 10.10 10.01 -1.41
CA GLN A 88 8.74 10.55 -1.48
C GLN A 88 7.94 10.36 -0.18
N ASN A 89 8.19 9.27 0.55
CA ASN A 89 7.57 9.05 1.86
C ASN A 89 8.05 10.07 2.89
N ASP A 90 9.35 10.40 2.85
CA ASP A 90 9.95 11.39 3.73
C ASP A 90 9.52 12.81 3.37
N LEU A 91 9.31 13.08 2.07
CA LEU A 91 8.69 14.33 1.60
C LEU A 91 7.27 14.49 2.13
N LEU A 92 6.45 13.43 2.06
CA LEU A 92 5.08 13.45 2.58
C LEU A 92 5.08 13.65 4.11
N ALA A 93 5.93 12.90 4.83
CA ALA A 93 6.07 13.03 6.28
C ALA A 93 6.54 14.42 6.71
N LEU A 94 7.53 14.97 6.02
CA LEU A 94 8.07 16.30 6.28
C LEU A 94 7.06 17.39 5.93
N ALA A 95 6.36 17.26 4.80
CA ALA A 95 5.30 18.18 4.40
C ALA A 95 4.12 18.18 5.38
N MET A 96 3.77 17.03 5.97
CA MET A 96 2.73 16.98 7.02
C MET A 96 3.15 17.71 8.30
N THR A 97 4.42 17.65 8.66
CA THR A 97 4.90 18.03 10.00
C THR A 97 5.66 19.34 10.06
N CYS A 98 6.07 19.91 8.92
CA CYS A 98 6.92 21.09 8.86
C CYS A 98 6.35 22.18 7.93
N ARG A 99 5.78 23.23 8.53
CA ARG A 99 5.29 24.40 7.78
C ARG A 99 6.41 25.12 7.02
N PHE A 100 7.58 25.29 7.62
CA PHE A 100 8.71 25.97 7.00
C PHE A 100 9.17 25.27 5.72
N PHE A 101 9.17 23.93 5.72
CA PHE A 101 9.46 23.15 4.53
C PHE A 101 8.48 23.45 3.39
N ARG A 102 7.17 23.47 3.69
CA ARG A 102 6.12 23.82 2.72
C ARG A 102 6.32 25.21 2.13
N GLU A 103 6.66 26.20 2.96
CA GLU A 103 6.92 27.57 2.52
C GLU A 103 8.19 27.68 1.66
N LYS A 104 9.28 26.99 2.04
CA LYS A 104 10.54 27.00 1.26
C LYS A 104 10.45 26.28 -0.06
N GLN A 105 9.75 25.17 -0.11
CA GLN A 105 9.52 24.49 -1.37
C GLN A 105 8.69 25.36 -2.33
N ARG A 106 7.70 26.12 -1.82
CA ARG A 106 6.98 27.13 -2.61
C ARG A 106 7.91 28.24 -3.11
N ASP A 107 8.81 28.76 -2.26
CA ASP A 107 9.79 29.79 -2.65
C ASP A 107 10.71 29.32 -3.80
N LEU A 108 11.02 28.02 -3.86
CA LEU A 108 11.86 27.44 -4.91
C LEU A 108 11.15 27.33 -6.27
N GLY A 109 9.82 27.46 -6.31
CA GLY A 109 9.03 27.53 -7.55
C GLY A 109 9.09 26.29 -8.45
N LYS A 110 9.66 25.18 -7.99
CA LYS A 110 9.77 23.92 -8.73
C LYS A 110 8.68 22.94 -8.31
N LYS A 111 8.02 22.36 -9.31
CA LYS A 111 7.11 21.21 -9.13
C LYS A 111 7.92 19.98 -8.71
N VAL A 112 7.55 19.35 -7.61
CA VAL A 112 8.20 18.15 -7.07
C VAL A 112 7.51 16.88 -7.59
N VAL A 113 8.22 15.76 -7.65
CA VAL A 113 7.65 14.49 -8.07
C VAL A 113 6.90 13.82 -6.92
N THR A 114 5.60 13.61 -7.06
CA THR A 114 4.77 12.83 -6.11
C THR A 114 4.43 11.45 -6.69
N ASN A 115 4.32 10.45 -5.82
CA ASN A 115 3.79 9.12 -6.12
C ASN A 115 2.47 8.85 -5.39
N LEU A 116 1.72 9.88 -5.01
CA LEU A 116 0.38 9.74 -4.42
C LEU A 116 -0.53 8.98 -5.39
N SER A 117 -0.47 7.66 -5.34
CA SER A 117 -1.22 6.71 -6.17
C SER A 117 -2.18 5.91 -5.30
N GLU A 118 -3.20 5.33 -5.92
CA GLU A 118 -4.11 4.40 -5.27
C GLU A 118 -3.40 3.27 -4.54
N ASP A 119 -2.34 2.71 -5.11
CA ASP A 119 -1.52 1.70 -4.46
C ASP A 119 -0.80 2.21 -3.21
N HIS A 120 -0.39 3.48 -3.20
CA HIS A 120 0.15 4.12 -2.02
C HIS A 120 -0.93 4.28 -0.94
N PHE A 121 -2.15 4.68 -1.33
CA PHE A 121 -3.30 4.73 -0.42
C PHE A 121 -3.63 3.35 0.16
N LEU A 122 -3.63 2.29 -0.66
CA LEU A 122 -3.85 0.91 -0.23
C LEU A 122 -2.74 0.38 0.70
N LYS A 123 -1.50 0.85 0.54
CA LYS A 123 -0.39 0.53 1.47
C LYS A 123 -0.56 1.22 2.81
N LEU A 124 -0.90 2.51 2.83
CA LEU A 124 -1.20 3.25 4.07
C LEU A 124 -2.43 2.70 4.79
N LEU A 125 -3.43 2.20 4.05
CA LEU A 125 -4.59 1.50 4.60
C LEU A 125 -4.19 0.22 5.35
N LYS A 126 -3.24 -0.55 4.81
CA LYS A 126 -2.74 -1.78 5.46
C LYS A 126 -2.01 -1.52 6.77
N THR A 127 -1.51 -0.31 7.01
CA THR A 127 -0.78 0.04 8.23
C THR A 127 -1.68 0.64 9.32
N GLU A 128 -3.00 0.72 9.09
CA GLU A 128 -4.04 1.26 10.00
C GLU A 128 -3.80 2.71 10.49
N ASN A 129 -2.77 3.39 9.99
CA ASN A 129 -2.34 4.72 10.42
C ASN A 129 -2.29 5.67 9.23
N VAL A 130 -3.44 5.95 8.63
CA VAL A 130 -3.56 7.07 7.69
C VAL A 130 -3.61 8.36 8.53
N PRO A 131 -2.58 9.21 8.50
CA PRO A 131 -2.58 10.43 9.30
C PRO A 131 -3.71 11.37 8.84
N PRO A 132 -4.47 11.99 9.77
CA PRO A 132 -5.46 13.00 9.40
C PRO A 132 -4.72 14.22 8.83
N HIS A 133 -5.00 14.54 7.57
CA HIS A 133 -4.40 15.68 6.90
C HIS A 133 -5.26 16.92 7.13
N SER A 134 -4.60 18.02 7.48
CA SER A 134 -5.25 19.33 7.62
C SER A 134 -5.58 19.95 6.26
N LEU A 135 -6.51 20.89 6.23
CA LEU A 135 -6.78 21.71 5.04
C LEU A 135 -5.51 22.39 4.49
N ASP A 136 -4.59 22.80 5.36
CA ASP A 136 -3.33 23.43 4.96
C ASP A 136 -2.40 22.48 4.19
N TRP A 137 -2.50 21.18 4.44
CA TRP A 137 -1.78 20.18 3.65
C TRP A 137 -2.37 20.09 2.25
N TYR A 138 -3.70 20.05 2.11
CA TYR A 138 -4.35 20.03 0.78
C TYR A 138 -4.05 21.30 -0.02
N ARG A 139 -4.08 22.46 0.64
CA ARG A 139 -3.65 23.73 0.03
C ARG A 139 -2.22 23.64 -0.49
N TRP A 140 -1.30 23.16 0.34
CA TRP A 140 0.09 22.96 -0.07
C TRP A 140 0.21 22.02 -1.25
N VAL A 141 -0.49 20.89 -1.27
CA VAL A 141 -0.48 19.97 -2.42
C VAL A 141 -0.94 20.67 -3.69
N CYS A 142 -2.08 21.38 -3.65
CA CYS A 142 -2.58 22.12 -4.81
C CYS A 142 -1.68 23.26 -5.28
N ASP A 143 -0.90 23.88 -4.37
CA ASP A 143 0.03 24.94 -4.72
C ASP A 143 1.37 24.40 -5.26
N THR A 144 1.69 23.15 -4.92
CA THR A 144 2.99 22.52 -5.18
C THR A 144 3.00 21.68 -6.45
N PHE A 145 1.94 20.91 -6.66
CA PHE A 145 1.87 19.92 -7.72
C PHE A 145 1.00 20.42 -8.85
N GLU A 146 1.32 19.98 -10.06
CA GLU A 146 0.38 20.15 -11.17
C GLU A 146 -0.85 19.29 -10.91
N ILE A 147 -2.03 19.93 -10.96
CA ILE A 147 -3.30 19.24 -10.78
C ILE A 147 -3.82 18.82 -12.15
N LEU A 148 -3.87 17.51 -12.38
CA LEU A 148 -4.40 16.93 -13.60
C LEU A 148 -5.82 16.39 -13.36
N PRO A 149 -6.73 16.50 -14.35
CA PRO A 149 -8.01 15.81 -14.29
C PRO A 149 -7.76 14.31 -14.24
N GLY A 150 -8.44 13.59 -13.34
CA GLY A 150 -8.27 12.14 -13.17
C GLY A 150 -9.56 11.36 -13.41
N PHE A 151 -9.49 10.30 -14.23
CA PHE A 151 -10.47 9.19 -14.39
C PHE A 151 -9.79 8.12 -15.29
N ILE A 152 -9.88 6.79 -15.15
CA ILE A 152 -10.87 5.80 -14.66
C ILE A 152 -10.10 4.60 -14.07
N LEU A 153 -10.60 3.94 -13.02
CA LEU A 153 -10.26 2.53 -12.75
C LEU A 153 -11.18 1.61 -13.55
N PRO A 154 -10.70 0.87 -14.56
CA PRO A 154 -11.34 -0.36 -14.97
C PRO A 154 -11.11 -1.38 -13.85
N GLY A 155 -12.16 -2.13 -13.50
CA GLY A 155 -12.11 -3.07 -12.39
C GLY A 155 -11.01 -4.13 -12.56
N PHE A 156 -10.50 -4.60 -11.42
CA PHE A 156 -9.68 -5.81 -11.23
C PHE A 156 -8.91 -6.29 -12.47
N MET A 157 -7.64 -5.89 -12.51
CA MET A 157 -6.54 -6.21 -13.44
C MET A 157 -6.05 -4.93 -14.11
N CYS A 158 -4.85 -4.55 -13.69
CA CYS A 158 -4.10 -3.37 -14.06
C CYS A 158 -3.89 -3.33 -15.58
N ASP A 159 -4.30 -2.23 -16.20
CA ASP A 159 -3.58 -1.69 -17.34
C ASP A 159 -3.04 -0.34 -16.87
N ASP A 160 -1.72 -0.30 -16.63
CA ASP A 160 -0.96 0.87 -16.21
C ASP A 160 -0.99 1.95 -17.31
N GLU A 161 -1.94 2.88 -17.25
CA GLU A 161 -1.70 4.19 -17.88
C GLU A 161 -0.71 4.96 -16.99
N GLU A 162 0.53 5.10 -17.48
CA GLU A 162 1.64 5.74 -16.77
C GLU A 162 1.24 7.13 -16.26
N ARG A 163 1.08 7.23 -14.93
CA ARG A 163 0.79 8.50 -14.27
C ARG A 163 1.91 9.49 -14.55
N VAL A 164 1.55 10.73 -14.89
CA VAL A 164 2.50 11.79 -15.23
C VAL A 164 3.35 12.09 -13.99
N LYS A 165 4.67 11.90 -14.12
CA LYS A 165 5.62 12.18 -13.04
C LYS A 165 5.50 13.64 -12.60
N GLY A 166 5.23 13.86 -11.30
CA GLY A 166 5.10 15.20 -10.71
C GLY A 166 3.72 15.85 -10.80
N ALA A 167 2.71 15.09 -11.22
CA ALA A 167 1.33 15.51 -11.12
C ALA A 167 0.61 14.86 -9.94
N ALA A 168 -0.31 15.61 -9.32
CA ALA A 168 -1.38 15.08 -8.49
C ALA A 168 -2.67 15.07 -9.31
N TYR A 169 -3.54 14.11 -9.07
CA TYR A 169 -4.80 13.99 -9.79
C TYR A 169 -5.95 14.42 -8.91
N GLU A 170 -6.88 15.17 -9.50
CA GLU A 170 -8.08 15.66 -8.80
C GLU A 170 -8.86 14.52 -8.14
N GLY A 171 -9.02 13.41 -8.86
CA GLY A 171 -9.73 12.22 -8.38
C GLY A 171 -9.11 11.63 -7.11
N ASP A 172 -7.79 11.65 -6.97
CA ASP A 172 -7.11 11.13 -5.79
C ASP A 172 -7.27 12.03 -4.57
N LEU A 173 -7.20 13.35 -4.76
CA LEU A 173 -7.44 14.32 -3.69
C LEU A 173 -8.87 14.22 -3.16
N VAL A 174 -9.84 14.07 -4.06
CA VAL A 174 -11.25 13.86 -3.72
C VAL A 174 -11.46 12.54 -2.98
N SER A 175 -10.93 11.45 -3.50
CA SER A 175 -11.00 10.12 -2.86
C SER A 175 -10.39 10.12 -1.46
N TYR A 176 -9.27 10.82 -1.30
CA TYR A 176 -8.57 10.89 -0.02
C TYR A 176 -9.32 11.75 1.01
N ALA A 177 -9.86 12.90 0.59
CA ALA A 177 -10.71 13.74 1.46
C ALA A 177 -11.99 13.00 1.87
N ALA A 178 -12.58 12.23 0.96
CA ALA A 178 -13.73 11.38 1.22
C ALA A 178 -13.38 10.29 2.24
N PHE A 179 -12.28 9.57 2.05
CA PHE A 179 -11.79 8.55 2.99
C PHE A 179 -11.51 9.13 4.39
N GLN A 180 -10.94 10.32 4.50
CA GLN A 180 -10.74 10.98 5.80
C GLN A 180 -12.05 11.42 6.47
N GLY A 181 -13.15 11.47 5.72
CA GLY A 181 -14.44 11.93 6.24
C GLY A 181 -14.53 13.44 6.45
N SER A 182 -13.62 14.24 5.88
CA SER A 182 -13.55 15.69 6.10
C SER A 182 -14.45 16.46 5.14
N VAL A 183 -15.62 16.87 5.63
CA VAL A 183 -16.56 17.72 4.88
C VAL A 183 -15.96 19.08 4.54
N GLU A 184 -15.12 19.64 5.41
CA GLU A 184 -14.45 20.91 5.19
C GLU A 184 -13.53 20.86 3.97
N ILE A 185 -12.66 19.85 3.91
CA ILE A 185 -11.70 19.68 2.82
C ILE A 185 -12.43 19.37 1.51
N LEU A 186 -13.39 18.44 1.55
CA LEU A 186 -14.12 18.07 0.35
C LEU A 186 -14.90 19.27 -0.23
N ARG A 187 -15.52 20.08 0.64
CA ARG A 187 -16.18 21.32 0.22
C ARG A 187 -15.20 22.30 -0.40
N TRP A 188 -14.03 22.48 0.21
CA TRP A 188 -12.99 23.35 -0.33
C TRP A 188 -12.52 22.90 -1.72
N LEU A 189 -12.29 21.60 -1.92
CA LEU A 189 -11.92 21.03 -3.21
C LEU A 189 -13.01 21.29 -4.28
N MET A 190 -14.27 21.11 -3.93
CA MET A 190 -15.39 21.33 -4.86
C MET A 190 -15.63 22.81 -5.17
N GLU A 191 -15.69 23.65 -4.14
CA GLU A 191 -16.18 25.04 -4.27
C GLU A 191 -15.06 26.02 -4.64
N GLU A 192 -13.84 25.84 -4.13
CA GLU A 192 -12.71 26.75 -4.39
C GLU A 192 -11.78 26.24 -5.50
N LYS A 193 -11.56 24.92 -5.59
CA LYS A 193 -10.68 24.33 -6.61
C LYS A 193 -11.41 23.82 -7.84
N GLY A 194 -12.74 23.67 -7.78
CA GLY A 194 -13.55 23.20 -8.90
C GLY A 194 -13.36 21.71 -9.20
N CYS A 195 -12.83 20.92 -8.26
CA CYS A 195 -12.65 19.48 -8.45
C CYS A 195 -14.00 18.78 -8.53
N GLU A 196 -14.15 17.90 -9.52
CA GLU A 196 -15.37 17.11 -9.69
C GLU A 196 -15.39 15.88 -8.77
N LEU A 197 -16.58 15.53 -8.28
CA LEU A 197 -16.78 14.30 -7.51
C LEU A 197 -16.72 13.09 -8.45
N ASN A 198 -15.94 12.07 -8.07
CA ASN A 198 -15.87 10.83 -8.84
C ASN A 198 -16.91 9.80 -8.39
N LYS A 199 -17.16 8.76 -9.20
CA LYS A 199 -18.13 7.68 -8.93
C LYS A 199 -17.82 6.85 -7.67
N ASP A 200 -16.57 6.89 -7.22
CA ASP A 200 -16.04 6.10 -6.10
C ASP A 200 -15.95 6.92 -4.80
N THR A 201 -16.25 8.23 -4.84
CA THR A 201 -16.20 9.13 -3.68
C THR A 201 -17.05 8.57 -2.52
N GLY A 202 -18.25 8.06 -2.83
CA GLY A 202 -19.11 7.41 -1.85
C GLY A 202 -18.47 6.15 -1.24
N GLN A 203 -17.76 5.35 -2.04
CA GLN A 203 -17.04 4.16 -1.57
C GLN A 203 -15.93 4.53 -0.59
N TRP A 204 -15.11 5.53 -0.92
CA TRP A 204 -14.04 6.00 -0.04
C TRP A 204 -14.60 6.56 1.27
N ALA A 205 -15.65 7.39 1.21
CA ALA A 205 -16.34 7.89 2.40
C ALA A 205 -16.92 6.78 3.29
N GLY A 206 -17.49 5.75 2.66
CA GLY A 206 -17.96 4.55 3.34
C GLY A 206 -16.82 3.82 4.03
N MET A 207 -15.72 3.58 3.30
CA MET A 207 -14.52 2.89 3.80
C MET A 207 -13.85 3.65 4.95
N GLY A 208 -13.93 4.98 4.97
CA GLY A 208 -13.47 5.83 6.06
C GLY A 208 -14.42 5.96 7.25
N GLY A 209 -15.66 5.45 7.13
CA GLY A 209 -16.61 5.40 8.24
C GLY A 209 -17.41 6.68 8.49
N SER A 210 -17.40 7.66 7.57
CA SER A 210 -18.01 8.98 7.81
C SER A 210 -19.45 9.08 7.30
N THR A 211 -20.43 8.95 8.21
CA THR A 211 -21.84 9.21 7.90
C THR A 211 -22.10 10.70 7.61
N GLU A 212 -21.32 11.60 8.21
CA GLU A 212 -21.46 13.04 8.02
C GLU A 212 -21.10 13.42 6.58
N LEU A 213 -19.99 12.91 6.06
CA LEU A 213 -19.57 13.18 4.69
C LEU A 213 -20.54 12.56 3.67
N LEU A 214 -21.01 11.33 3.91
CA LEU A 214 -22.03 10.71 3.05
C LEU A 214 -23.35 11.49 3.05
N ALA A 215 -23.77 12.05 4.20
CA ALA A 215 -24.93 12.93 4.28
C ALA A 215 -24.71 14.23 3.50
N PHE A 216 -23.53 14.84 3.63
CA PHE A 216 -23.15 16.04 2.87
C PHE A 216 -23.19 15.80 1.36
N LEU A 217 -22.61 14.69 0.88
CA LEU A 217 -22.65 14.28 -0.52
C LEU A 217 -24.09 14.22 -1.05
N ARG A 218 -24.98 13.57 -0.29
CA ARG A 218 -26.40 13.44 -0.66
C ARG A 218 -27.12 14.79 -0.75
N VAL A 219 -26.83 15.73 0.17
CA VAL A 219 -27.37 17.10 0.13
C VAL A 219 -26.89 17.87 -1.11
N LYS A 220 -25.66 17.61 -1.57
CA LYS A 220 -25.11 18.18 -2.81
C LYS A 220 -25.64 17.51 -4.09
N GLY A 221 -26.56 16.55 -3.98
CA GLY A 221 -27.15 15.84 -5.11
C GLY A 221 -26.30 14.69 -5.64
N TYR A 222 -25.27 14.26 -4.91
CA TYR A 222 -24.50 13.07 -5.26
C TYR A 222 -25.30 11.79 -5.01
N GLU A 223 -25.41 10.95 -6.03
CA GLU A 223 -26.11 9.67 -5.95
C GLU A 223 -25.21 8.60 -5.33
N LEU A 224 -25.55 8.18 -4.10
CA LEU A 224 -24.85 7.09 -3.43
C LEU A 224 -25.22 5.74 -4.08
N ASN A 225 -24.24 5.10 -4.71
CA ASN A 225 -24.32 3.76 -5.29
C ASN A 225 -23.93 2.66 -4.28
N GLU A 226 -23.86 1.41 -4.74
CA GLU A 226 -23.48 0.24 -3.96
C GLU A 226 -22.09 0.38 -3.33
N GLY A 227 -21.20 1.16 -3.97
CA GLY A 227 -19.86 1.45 -3.52
C GLY A 227 -19.81 2.00 -2.11
N ALA A 228 -20.75 2.87 -1.70
CA ALA A 228 -20.80 3.38 -0.34
C ALA A 228 -21.00 2.28 0.72
N CYS A 229 -21.87 1.31 0.42
CA CYS A 229 -22.08 0.13 1.27
C CYS A 229 -20.90 -0.83 1.20
N GLN A 230 -20.31 -1.06 0.02
CA GLN A 230 -19.13 -1.92 -0.14
C GLN A 230 -17.93 -1.37 0.64
N GLY A 231 -17.66 -0.06 0.53
CA GLY A 231 -16.60 0.61 1.28
C GLY A 231 -16.82 0.49 2.79
N ALA A 232 -18.02 0.83 3.28
CA ALA A 232 -18.35 0.70 4.70
C ALA A 232 -18.23 -0.74 5.21
N ALA A 233 -18.59 -1.72 4.38
CA ALA A 233 -18.42 -3.12 4.69
C ALA A 233 -16.93 -3.51 4.77
N GLN A 234 -16.11 -3.06 3.83
CA GLN A 234 -14.67 -3.32 3.83
C GLN A 234 -13.93 -2.66 4.99
N GLY A 235 -14.33 -1.47 5.43
CA GLY A 235 -13.76 -0.78 6.60
C GLY A 235 -14.36 -1.20 7.96
N GLY A 236 -15.34 -2.10 7.96
CA GLY A 236 -15.94 -2.60 9.22
C GLY A 236 -16.91 -1.63 9.89
N HIS A 237 -17.38 -0.62 9.16
CA HIS A 237 -18.18 0.48 9.71
C HIS A 237 -19.67 0.16 9.72
N LEU A 238 -20.07 -0.69 10.68
CA LEU A 238 -21.47 -1.10 10.85
C LEU A 238 -22.43 0.09 11.10
N ASN A 239 -21.95 1.16 11.76
CA ASN A 239 -22.70 2.40 11.94
C ASN A 239 -23.07 3.06 10.60
N VAL A 240 -22.13 3.09 9.64
CA VAL A 240 -22.39 3.63 8.29
C VAL A 240 -23.40 2.77 7.55
N LEU A 241 -23.26 1.45 7.59
CA LEU A 241 -24.22 0.55 6.95
C LEU A 241 -25.64 0.70 7.50
N LYS A 242 -25.78 0.85 8.83
CA LYS A 242 -27.07 1.15 9.47
C LYS A 242 -27.63 2.50 9.00
N TRP A 243 -26.78 3.53 8.90
CA TRP A 243 -27.16 4.84 8.36
C TRP A 243 -27.60 4.75 6.90
N CYS A 244 -26.87 4.02 6.05
CA CYS A 244 -27.23 3.78 4.64
C CYS A 244 -28.62 3.14 4.53
N ARG A 245 -28.95 2.22 5.44
CA ARG A 245 -30.26 1.55 5.50
C ARG A 245 -31.40 2.41 6.04
N SER A 246 -31.11 3.44 6.83
CA SER A 246 -32.12 4.37 7.32
C SER A 246 -32.49 5.48 6.32
N GLN A 247 -31.81 5.57 5.18
CA GLN A 247 -32.08 6.59 4.17
C GLN A 247 -33.35 6.29 3.35
N THR A 248 -33.93 7.32 2.73
CA THR A 248 -35.11 7.21 1.84
C THR A 248 -34.83 7.87 0.49
N PRO A 249 -34.64 7.10 -0.61
CA PRO A 249 -34.53 5.63 -0.64
C PRO A 249 -33.25 5.15 0.08
N PRO A 250 -33.24 3.89 0.58
CA PRO A 250 -32.04 3.27 1.15
C PRO A 250 -30.92 3.22 0.11
N CYS A 251 -29.67 3.40 0.54
CA CYS A 251 -28.55 3.20 -0.38
C CYS A 251 -28.54 1.75 -0.88
N PRO A 252 -28.29 1.53 -2.18
CA PRO A 252 -28.26 0.19 -2.74
C PRO A 252 -27.06 -0.59 -2.18
N TRP A 253 -27.18 -1.92 -2.20
CA TRP A 253 -26.12 -2.86 -1.91
C TRP A 253 -26.25 -4.07 -2.83
N ASP A 254 -25.20 -4.89 -2.89
CA ASP A 254 -25.14 -6.07 -3.75
C ASP A 254 -24.27 -7.16 -3.12
N GLY A 255 -24.08 -8.29 -3.82
CA GLY A 255 -23.26 -9.40 -3.31
C GLY A 255 -21.79 -9.03 -3.07
N TYR A 256 -21.29 -7.97 -3.72
CA TYR A 256 -19.95 -7.44 -3.45
C TYR A 256 -19.84 -6.76 -2.09
N THR A 257 -20.95 -6.32 -1.49
CA THR A 257 -20.96 -5.78 -0.12
C THR A 257 -20.58 -6.86 0.90
N CYS A 258 -21.10 -8.08 0.76
CA CYS A 258 -20.64 -9.23 1.56
C CYS A 258 -19.18 -9.56 1.29
N ALA A 259 -18.75 -9.54 0.02
CA ALA A 259 -17.36 -9.81 -0.33
C ALA A 259 -16.39 -8.79 0.27
N ALA A 260 -16.77 -7.51 0.25
CA ALA A 260 -16.01 -6.41 0.83
C ALA A 260 -15.80 -6.58 2.35
N ALA A 261 -16.86 -6.90 3.11
CA ALA A 261 -16.71 -7.24 4.53
C ALA A 261 -15.83 -8.47 4.78
N ALA A 262 -15.93 -9.47 3.90
CA ALA A 262 -15.08 -10.66 3.96
C ALA A 262 -13.60 -10.34 3.69
N LYS A 263 -13.31 -9.41 2.77
CA LYS A 263 -11.96 -8.91 2.47
C LYS A 263 -11.37 -8.09 3.63
N GLY A 264 -12.20 -7.34 4.35
CA GLY A 264 -11.78 -6.55 5.53
C GLY A 264 -11.66 -7.36 6.82
N GLY A 265 -12.11 -8.61 6.85
CA GLY A 265 -12.05 -9.42 8.07
C GLY A 265 -13.19 -9.12 9.07
N HIS A 266 -14.28 -8.48 8.63
CA HIS A 266 -15.35 -8.01 9.52
C HIS A 266 -16.53 -9.00 9.59
N LEU A 267 -16.36 -10.05 10.40
CA LEU A 267 -17.38 -11.10 10.58
C LEU A 267 -18.70 -10.58 11.18
N ASP A 268 -18.64 -9.60 12.06
CA ASP A 268 -19.81 -8.96 12.68
C ASP A 268 -20.66 -8.20 11.65
N VAL A 269 -20.01 -7.48 10.74
CA VAL A 269 -20.67 -6.82 9.61
C VAL A 269 -21.33 -7.83 8.68
N LEU A 270 -20.63 -8.91 8.33
CA LEU A 270 -21.17 -10.01 7.52
C LEU A 270 -22.42 -10.64 8.16
N LYS A 271 -22.38 -10.93 9.47
CA LYS A 271 -23.53 -11.44 10.22
C LYS A 271 -24.71 -10.47 10.16
N TRP A 272 -24.44 -9.17 10.34
CA TRP A 272 -25.49 -8.16 10.28
C TRP A 272 -26.09 -8.06 8.87
N LEU A 273 -25.28 -8.06 7.81
CA LEU A 273 -25.73 -8.01 6.41
C LEU A 273 -26.64 -9.20 6.05
N ARG A 274 -26.31 -10.40 6.54
CA ARG A 274 -27.09 -11.62 6.32
C ARG A 274 -28.37 -11.70 7.15
N ALA A 275 -28.47 -10.93 8.24
CA ALA A 275 -29.67 -10.84 9.07
C ALA A 275 -30.72 -9.83 8.55
N GLN A 276 -30.45 -9.12 7.46
CA GLN A 276 -31.34 -8.09 6.89
C GLN A 276 -32.52 -8.73 6.13
N ASN A 277 -33.56 -7.93 5.87
CA ASN A 277 -34.71 -8.34 5.08
C ASN A 277 -34.99 -7.35 3.93
N PRO A 278 -34.74 -7.71 2.65
CA PRO A 278 -34.10 -8.96 2.21
C PRO A 278 -32.61 -9.01 2.62
N PRO A 279 -32.03 -10.21 2.79
CA PRO A 279 -30.63 -10.34 3.19
C PRO A 279 -29.71 -10.00 2.02
N CYS A 280 -28.53 -9.45 2.32
CA CYS A 280 -27.52 -9.19 1.29
C CYS A 280 -27.11 -10.51 0.62
N HIS A 281 -27.06 -10.52 -0.72
CA HIS A 281 -26.75 -11.73 -1.49
C HIS A 281 -25.30 -12.19 -1.28
N TRP A 282 -25.05 -13.47 -1.49
CA TRP A 282 -23.70 -13.97 -1.56
C TRP A 282 -23.05 -13.62 -2.89
N SER A 283 -21.72 -13.51 -2.88
CA SER A 283 -20.87 -13.55 -4.05
C SER A 283 -19.85 -14.67 -3.86
N GLU A 284 -19.44 -15.35 -4.93
CA GLU A 284 -18.32 -16.30 -4.86
C GLU A 284 -17.03 -15.61 -4.37
N ARG A 285 -16.92 -14.30 -4.63
CA ARG A 285 -15.81 -13.47 -4.15
C ARG A 285 -15.78 -13.31 -2.65
N THR A 286 -16.88 -13.56 -1.93
CA THR A 286 -16.89 -13.54 -0.47
C THR A 286 -15.94 -14.59 0.10
N CYS A 287 -15.99 -15.82 -0.41
CA CYS A 287 -15.03 -16.85 -0.01
C CYS A 287 -13.63 -16.56 -0.54
N SER A 288 -13.50 -16.15 -1.81
CA SER A 288 -12.17 -15.96 -2.41
C SER A 288 -11.37 -14.79 -1.80
N TRP A 289 -12.02 -13.67 -1.47
CA TRP A 289 -11.34 -12.54 -0.81
C TRP A 289 -11.04 -12.80 0.67
N ALA A 290 -11.93 -13.48 1.40
CA ALA A 290 -11.59 -13.94 2.77
C ALA A 290 -10.38 -14.89 2.74
N ALA A 291 -10.33 -15.78 1.75
CA ALA A 291 -9.21 -16.69 1.54
C ALA A 291 -7.90 -15.96 1.21
N GLN A 292 -7.95 -14.94 0.33
CA GLN A 292 -6.79 -14.10 -0.01
C GLN A 292 -6.15 -13.42 1.21
N LYS A 293 -6.97 -13.08 2.22
CA LYS A 293 -6.53 -12.36 3.42
C LYS A 293 -6.36 -13.27 4.64
N GLY A 294 -6.60 -14.57 4.49
CA GLY A 294 -6.39 -15.55 5.57
C GLY A 294 -7.48 -15.55 6.63
N HIS A 295 -8.66 -14.98 6.36
CA HIS A 295 -9.77 -14.89 7.31
C HIS A 295 -10.55 -16.22 7.42
N LEU A 296 -9.91 -17.22 8.03
CA LEU A 296 -10.43 -18.58 8.16
C LEU A 296 -11.73 -18.66 8.99
N ASP A 297 -11.89 -17.81 9.99
CA ASP A 297 -13.11 -17.69 10.81
C ASP A 297 -14.33 -17.26 9.99
N ILE A 298 -14.14 -16.29 9.08
CA ILE A 298 -15.16 -15.86 8.13
C ILE A 298 -15.54 -17.00 7.18
N LEU A 299 -14.55 -17.71 6.64
CA LEU A 299 -14.80 -18.84 5.75
C LEU A 299 -15.61 -19.95 6.45
N LYS A 300 -15.23 -20.32 7.68
CA LYS A 300 -15.98 -21.29 8.49
C LYS A 300 -17.41 -20.85 8.72
N TRP A 301 -17.61 -19.58 9.10
CA TRP A 301 -18.94 -19.05 9.33
C TRP A 301 -19.77 -19.01 8.04
N ALA A 302 -19.22 -18.49 6.93
CA ALA A 302 -19.92 -18.38 5.65
C ALA A 302 -20.34 -19.75 5.08
N ARG A 303 -19.52 -20.80 5.30
CA ARG A 303 -19.84 -22.19 4.94
C ARG A 303 -20.88 -22.84 5.84
N SER A 304 -21.10 -22.32 7.05
CA SER A 304 -22.14 -22.81 7.99
C SER A 304 -23.55 -22.24 7.72
N GLN A 305 -23.70 -21.32 6.77
CA GLN A 305 -24.97 -20.67 6.45
C GLN A 305 -25.87 -21.55 5.57
N ASP A 306 -27.16 -21.23 5.51
CA ASP A 306 -28.15 -21.92 4.66
C ASP A 306 -28.90 -20.93 3.74
N PRO A 307 -28.71 -20.99 2.40
CA PRO A 307 -27.72 -21.81 1.70
C PRO A 307 -26.29 -21.31 2.02
N PRO A 308 -25.29 -22.20 1.96
CA PRO A 308 -23.93 -21.84 2.30
C PRO A 308 -23.34 -20.93 1.23
N CYS A 309 -22.40 -20.06 1.61
CA CYS A 309 -21.74 -19.19 0.65
C CYS A 309 -21.05 -20.05 -0.43
N PRO A 310 -21.26 -19.74 -1.73
CA PRO A 310 -20.61 -20.46 -2.80
C PRO A 310 -19.11 -20.16 -2.77
N TRP A 311 -18.36 -21.12 -3.29
CA TRP A 311 -16.91 -21.06 -3.44
C TRP A 311 -16.52 -21.74 -4.75
N SER A 312 -15.33 -21.42 -5.25
CA SER A 312 -14.82 -21.95 -6.51
C SER A 312 -13.31 -22.10 -6.43
N ARG A 313 -12.68 -22.52 -7.53
CA ARG A 313 -11.21 -22.71 -7.60
C ARG A 313 -10.43 -21.47 -7.19
N TRP A 314 -11.01 -20.29 -7.40
CA TRP A 314 -10.48 -19.00 -6.97
C TRP A 314 -10.27 -18.94 -5.46
N THR A 315 -11.09 -19.60 -4.64
CA THR A 315 -10.89 -19.64 -3.19
C THR A 315 -9.55 -20.29 -2.82
N CYS A 316 -9.16 -21.37 -3.49
CA CYS A 316 -7.84 -21.99 -3.28
C CYS A 316 -6.71 -21.14 -3.87
N SER A 317 -6.88 -20.61 -5.09
CA SER A 317 -5.85 -19.81 -5.75
C SER A 317 -5.55 -18.51 -4.99
N GLU A 318 -6.56 -17.84 -4.46
CA GLU A 318 -6.40 -16.63 -3.65
C GLU A 318 -5.76 -16.93 -2.28
N ALA A 319 -6.15 -18.02 -1.61
CA ALA A 319 -5.44 -18.45 -0.39
C ALA A 319 -3.96 -18.77 -0.66
N ALA A 320 -3.68 -19.34 -1.82
CA ALA A 320 -2.32 -19.61 -2.27
C ALA A 320 -1.54 -18.31 -2.53
N GLN A 321 -2.15 -17.32 -3.18
CA GLN A 321 -1.56 -16.00 -3.43
C GLN A 321 -1.16 -15.29 -2.12
N GLY A 322 -2.02 -15.36 -1.09
CA GLY A 322 -1.75 -14.76 0.23
C GLY A 322 -0.86 -15.63 1.14
N GLY A 323 -0.50 -16.84 0.71
CA GLY A 323 0.36 -17.74 1.49
C GLY A 323 -0.34 -18.42 2.68
N HIS A 324 -1.67 -18.42 2.70
CA HIS A 324 -2.50 -18.89 3.81
C HIS A 324 -2.70 -20.42 3.75
N LEU A 325 -1.66 -21.15 4.15
CA LEU A 325 -1.63 -22.62 4.13
C LEU A 325 -2.72 -23.26 5.02
N ASP A 326 -3.05 -22.65 6.14
CA ASP A 326 -4.10 -23.10 7.06
C ASP A 326 -5.50 -23.03 6.42
N VAL A 327 -5.78 -21.96 5.67
CA VAL A 327 -7.00 -21.83 4.86
C VAL A 327 -7.08 -22.93 3.81
N LEU A 328 -6.00 -23.18 3.06
CA LEU A 328 -5.96 -24.23 2.06
C LEU A 328 -6.18 -25.63 2.66
N LYS A 329 -5.51 -25.93 3.78
CA LYS A 329 -5.72 -27.19 4.51
C LYS A 329 -7.18 -27.37 4.91
N TRP A 330 -7.79 -26.33 5.48
CA TRP A 330 -9.18 -26.38 5.90
C TRP A 330 -10.13 -26.55 4.70
N ALA A 331 -9.93 -25.80 3.61
CA ALA A 331 -10.77 -25.82 2.42
C ALA A 331 -10.72 -27.19 1.71
N ARG A 332 -9.54 -27.81 1.66
CA ARG A 332 -9.34 -29.15 1.10
C ARG A 332 -9.86 -30.29 1.98
N ALA A 333 -10.09 -30.03 3.26
CA ALA A 333 -10.64 -31.01 4.20
C ALA A 333 -12.18 -31.02 4.28
N GLN A 334 -12.88 -30.15 3.54
CA GLN A 334 -14.34 -30.13 3.50
C GLN A 334 -14.93 -31.21 2.58
N ASP A 335 -16.25 -31.43 2.68
CA ASP A 335 -16.99 -32.37 1.84
C ASP A 335 -18.19 -31.66 1.15
N PRO A 336 -18.19 -31.52 -0.20
CA PRO A 336 -17.07 -31.80 -1.10
C PRO A 336 -15.90 -30.83 -0.86
N PRO A 337 -14.65 -31.24 -1.17
CA PRO A 337 -13.50 -30.38 -0.95
C PRO A 337 -13.52 -29.21 -1.93
N CYS A 338 -13.02 -28.04 -1.51
CA CYS A 338 -12.96 -26.87 -2.39
C CYS A 338 -12.16 -27.22 -3.66
N PRO A 339 -12.68 -26.94 -4.86
CA PRO A 339 -11.95 -27.20 -6.10
C PRO A 339 -10.67 -26.36 -6.14
N TRP A 340 -9.70 -26.84 -6.91
CA TRP A 340 -8.43 -26.16 -7.19
C TRP A 340 -7.94 -26.55 -8.59
N ASP A 341 -7.05 -25.76 -9.16
CA ASP A 341 -6.42 -26.03 -10.45
C ASP A 341 -5.00 -25.44 -10.52
N GLY A 342 -4.38 -25.45 -11.70
CA GLY A 342 -2.99 -25.02 -11.89
C GLY A 342 -2.72 -23.58 -11.44
N TRP A 343 -3.75 -22.73 -11.39
CA TRP A 343 -3.63 -21.38 -10.88
C TRP A 343 -3.27 -21.36 -9.39
N THR A 344 -3.71 -22.34 -8.60
CA THR A 344 -3.32 -22.42 -7.19
C THR A 344 -1.80 -22.56 -7.02
N CYS A 345 -1.12 -23.28 -7.92
CA CYS A 345 0.34 -23.33 -7.94
C CYS A 345 0.94 -22.02 -8.45
N SER A 346 0.42 -21.43 -9.53
CA SER A 346 0.93 -20.16 -10.08
C SER A 346 0.85 -19.01 -9.07
N GLU A 347 -0.28 -18.87 -8.38
CA GLU A 347 -0.49 -17.81 -7.38
C GLU A 347 0.42 -18.01 -6.16
N ALA A 348 0.57 -19.24 -5.67
CA ALA A 348 1.54 -19.53 -4.60
C ALA A 348 2.98 -19.24 -5.04
N ALA A 349 3.29 -19.45 -6.32
CA ALA A 349 4.59 -19.15 -6.87
C ALA A 349 4.83 -17.64 -7.01
N GLN A 350 3.81 -16.88 -7.42
CA GLN A 350 3.85 -15.41 -7.51
C GLN A 350 4.08 -14.74 -6.16
N GLY A 351 3.45 -15.24 -5.09
CA GLY A 351 3.67 -14.74 -3.73
C GLY A 351 4.91 -15.33 -3.03
N GLY A 352 5.66 -16.22 -3.68
CA GLY A 352 6.88 -16.80 -3.12
C GLY A 352 6.62 -17.85 -2.02
N HIS A 353 5.41 -18.39 -1.95
CA HIS A 353 4.92 -19.20 -0.84
C HIS A 353 5.27 -20.69 -0.99
N LEU A 354 6.56 -21.02 -0.89
CA LEU A 354 7.08 -22.38 -1.06
C LEU A 354 6.40 -23.44 -0.17
N LYS A 355 5.99 -23.09 1.05
CA LYS A 355 5.28 -24.02 1.96
C LYS A 355 3.90 -24.41 1.40
N VAL A 356 3.20 -23.48 0.75
CA VAL A 356 1.92 -23.74 0.08
C VAL A 356 2.12 -24.66 -1.11
N LEU A 357 3.12 -24.38 -1.95
CA LEU A 357 3.46 -25.24 -3.10
C LEU A 357 3.78 -26.68 -2.69
N LYS A 358 4.60 -26.86 -1.65
CA LYS A 358 4.92 -28.19 -1.10
C LYS A 358 3.67 -28.92 -0.62
N PHE A 359 2.74 -28.22 0.04
CA PHE A 359 1.48 -28.82 0.46
C PHE A 359 0.60 -29.21 -0.73
N ALA A 360 0.41 -28.31 -1.70
CA ALA A 360 -0.43 -28.54 -2.87
C ALA A 360 0.08 -29.73 -3.73
N ARG A 361 1.41 -29.86 -3.84
CA ARG A 361 2.06 -30.98 -4.54
C ARG A 361 2.11 -32.28 -3.75
N GLY A 362 1.92 -32.22 -2.44
CA GLY A 362 1.84 -33.40 -1.57
C GLY A 362 0.45 -34.01 -1.41
N GLN A 363 -0.59 -33.46 -2.07
CA GLN A 363 -1.94 -34.05 -2.05
C GLN A 363 -2.08 -35.19 -3.07
N ASP A 364 -3.15 -35.97 -2.93
CA ASP A 364 -3.53 -37.03 -3.87
C ASP A 364 -4.97 -36.82 -4.38
N PRO A 365 -5.18 -36.52 -5.68
CA PRO A 365 -4.15 -36.21 -6.67
C PRO A 365 -3.45 -34.87 -6.37
N PRO A 366 -2.18 -34.70 -6.79
CA PRO A 366 -1.46 -33.46 -6.54
C PRO A 366 -2.04 -32.33 -7.41
N CYS A 367 -1.99 -31.10 -6.90
CA CYS A 367 -2.41 -29.93 -7.67
C CYS A 367 -1.60 -29.85 -8.98
N PRO A 368 -2.25 -29.69 -10.14
CA PRO A 368 -1.53 -29.62 -11.41
C PRO A 368 -0.66 -28.37 -11.49
N TRP A 369 0.33 -28.39 -12.37
CA TRP A 369 1.06 -27.19 -12.76
C TRP A 369 0.23 -26.40 -13.77
N SER A 370 0.36 -25.07 -13.75
CA SER A 370 0.10 -24.28 -14.95
C SER A 370 1.40 -24.15 -15.75
N VAL A 371 1.28 -23.92 -17.06
CA VAL A 371 2.43 -23.54 -17.90
C VAL A 371 3.09 -22.24 -17.43
N ASP A 372 2.34 -21.40 -16.72
CA ASP A 372 2.79 -20.10 -16.23
C ASP A 372 3.32 -20.14 -14.79
N THR A 373 3.34 -21.29 -14.12
CA THR A 373 3.77 -21.33 -12.71
C THR A 373 5.22 -20.85 -12.51
N CYS A 374 6.13 -21.20 -13.42
CA CYS A 374 7.50 -20.65 -13.42
C CYS A 374 7.52 -19.15 -13.78
N THR A 375 6.67 -18.72 -14.71
CA THR A 375 6.54 -17.31 -15.11
C THR A 375 6.12 -16.43 -13.95
N TYR A 376 5.17 -16.88 -13.14
CA TYR A 376 4.68 -16.14 -11.98
C TYR A 376 5.72 -16.12 -10.85
N ALA A 377 6.46 -17.21 -10.63
CA ALA A 377 7.61 -17.20 -9.71
C ALA A 377 8.68 -16.18 -10.11
N ALA A 378 8.92 -16.08 -11.43
CA ALA A 378 9.90 -15.17 -12.01
C ALA A 378 9.45 -13.70 -11.93
N SER A 379 8.15 -13.45 -12.16
CA SER A 379 7.49 -12.15 -11.99
C SER A 379 7.61 -11.61 -10.56
N GLY A 380 7.49 -12.47 -9.55
CA GLY A 380 7.67 -12.07 -8.14
C GLY A 380 9.13 -12.07 -7.66
N GLY A 381 10.09 -12.41 -8.52
CA GLY A 381 11.52 -12.45 -8.16
C GLY A 381 11.89 -13.59 -7.20
N HIS A 382 11.07 -14.64 -7.13
CA HIS A 382 11.21 -15.71 -6.14
C HIS A 382 12.12 -16.84 -6.62
N LEU A 383 13.42 -16.54 -6.73
CA LEU A 383 14.43 -17.47 -7.26
C LEU A 383 14.44 -18.85 -6.57
N GLU A 384 14.29 -18.90 -5.24
CA GLU A 384 14.26 -20.17 -4.49
C GLU A 384 13.02 -21.01 -4.79
N VAL A 385 11.88 -20.37 -5.09
CA VAL A 385 10.68 -21.07 -5.56
C VAL A 385 10.93 -21.63 -6.95
N LEU A 386 11.52 -20.84 -7.85
CA LEU A 386 11.82 -21.27 -9.22
C LEU A 386 12.80 -22.46 -9.26
N LYS A 387 13.86 -22.43 -8.43
CA LYS A 387 14.77 -23.57 -8.22
C LYS A 387 14.02 -24.82 -7.77
N TRP A 388 13.14 -24.67 -6.78
CA TRP A 388 12.36 -25.80 -6.27
C TRP A 388 11.38 -26.37 -7.31
N LEU A 389 10.73 -25.51 -8.11
CA LEU A 389 9.82 -25.89 -9.19
C LEU A 389 10.55 -26.70 -10.28
N ARG A 390 11.77 -26.29 -10.64
CA ARG A 390 12.60 -26.99 -11.64
C ARG A 390 13.19 -28.31 -11.13
N ALA A 391 13.31 -28.47 -9.82
CA ALA A 391 13.76 -29.72 -9.20
C ALA A 391 12.65 -30.79 -9.06
N GLN A 392 11.42 -30.54 -9.52
CA GLN A 392 10.32 -31.50 -9.44
C GLN A 392 10.41 -32.60 -10.51
N HIS A 393 9.67 -33.70 -10.32
CA HIS A 393 9.57 -34.80 -11.28
C HIS A 393 8.09 -35.10 -11.66
N PRO A 394 7.66 -34.82 -12.91
CA PRO A 394 8.38 -34.07 -13.94
C PRO A 394 8.62 -32.61 -13.53
N PRO A 395 9.64 -31.94 -14.10
CA PRO A 395 9.92 -30.53 -13.81
C PRO A 395 8.72 -29.66 -14.15
N CYS A 396 8.49 -28.59 -13.39
CA CYS A 396 7.52 -27.59 -13.81
C CYS A 396 7.96 -27.00 -15.16
N PRO A 397 7.07 -26.91 -16.16
CA PRO A 397 7.38 -26.28 -17.43
C PRO A 397 7.71 -24.79 -17.22
N TRP A 398 8.52 -24.26 -18.13
CA TRP A 398 8.85 -22.84 -18.25
C TRP A 398 8.90 -22.47 -19.73
N ASN A 399 8.79 -21.18 -20.04
CA ASN A 399 8.73 -20.70 -21.42
C ASN A 399 9.35 -19.29 -21.54
N VAL A 400 9.27 -18.73 -22.75
CA VAL A 400 9.80 -17.40 -23.08
C VAL A 400 9.29 -16.28 -22.16
N HIS A 401 8.07 -16.41 -21.65
CA HIS A 401 7.48 -15.43 -20.74
C HIS A 401 8.14 -15.45 -19.36
N THR A 402 8.76 -16.57 -18.94
CA THR A 402 9.45 -16.65 -17.65
C THR A 402 10.58 -15.62 -17.55
N CYS A 403 11.39 -15.49 -18.60
CA CYS A 403 12.43 -14.45 -18.63
C CYS A 403 11.83 -13.05 -18.88
N GLY A 404 10.80 -12.93 -19.72
CA GLY A 404 10.12 -11.65 -19.95
C GLY A 404 9.59 -11.01 -18.65
N PHE A 405 8.89 -11.79 -17.83
CA PHE A 405 8.29 -11.33 -16.58
C PHE A 405 9.34 -11.10 -15.49
N ALA A 406 10.46 -11.84 -15.48
CA ALA A 406 11.60 -11.50 -14.64
C ALA A 406 12.20 -10.13 -15.00
N ALA A 407 12.25 -9.81 -16.30
CA ALA A 407 12.75 -8.52 -16.78
C ALA A 407 11.77 -7.39 -16.46
N GLU A 408 10.47 -7.63 -16.62
CA GLU A 408 9.37 -6.74 -16.24
C GLU A 408 9.40 -6.39 -14.75
N GLY A 409 9.64 -7.37 -13.87
CA GLY A 409 9.78 -7.15 -12.41
C GLY A 409 11.17 -6.69 -11.96
N GLY A 410 12.13 -6.52 -12.89
CA GLY A 410 13.49 -6.04 -12.55
C GLY A 410 14.38 -7.09 -11.86
N HIS A 411 14.02 -8.37 -11.92
CA HIS A 411 14.64 -9.48 -11.20
C HIS A 411 15.84 -10.07 -11.96
N LEU A 412 16.95 -9.34 -11.95
CA LEU A 412 18.17 -9.69 -12.68
C LEU A 412 18.79 -11.04 -12.24
N ASP A 413 18.68 -11.40 -10.97
CA ASP A 413 19.17 -12.66 -10.42
C ASP A 413 18.42 -13.87 -10.99
N VAL A 414 17.10 -13.76 -11.15
CA VAL A 414 16.26 -14.77 -11.81
C VAL A 414 16.67 -14.94 -13.27
N LEU A 415 16.87 -13.85 -14.02
CA LEU A 415 17.33 -13.89 -15.42
C LEU A 415 18.68 -14.59 -15.57
N LYS A 416 19.66 -14.21 -14.74
CA LYS A 416 20.99 -14.84 -14.73
C LYS A 416 20.90 -16.33 -14.45
N TRP A 417 20.09 -16.71 -13.47
CA TRP A 417 19.93 -18.11 -13.09
C TRP A 417 19.22 -18.93 -14.17
N ALA A 418 18.13 -18.41 -14.76
CA ALA A 418 17.36 -19.09 -15.80
C ALA A 418 18.19 -19.32 -17.08
N LYS A 419 19.06 -18.36 -17.44
CA LYS A 419 20.02 -18.49 -18.55
C LYS A 419 21.12 -19.51 -18.26
N ALA A 420 21.50 -19.71 -17.01
CA ALA A 420 22.58 -20.62 -16.61
C ALA A 420 22.15 -22.10 -16.48
N GLN A 421 20.87 -22.44 -16.69
CA GLN A 421 20.40 -23.83 -16.63
C GLN A 421 20.69 -24.61 -17.93
N ASP A 422 20.59 -25.93 -17.84
CA ASP A 422 20.73 -26.85 -18.98
C ASP A 422 19.50 -27.79 -19.08
N PRO A 423 18.66 -27.69 -20.12
CA PRO A 423 18.68 -26.63 -21.15
C PRO A 423 18.31 -25.27 -20.53
N PRO A 424 18.79 -24.14 -21.09
CA PRO A 424 18.44 -22.81 -20.60
C PRO A 424 16.96 -22.50 -20.83
N CYS A 425 16.39 -21.61 -20.03
CA CYS A 425 15.05 -21.09 -20.32
C CYS A 425 15.09 -20.33 -21.65
N SER A 426 14.12 -20.58 -22.53
CA SER A 426 13.95 -19.75 -23.72
C SER A 426 13.67 -18.31 -23.30
N TRP A 427 14.21 -17.35 -24.04
CA TRP A 427 14.00 -15.93 -23.78
C TRP A 427 14.13 -15.15 -25.09
N ARG A 428 13.33 -14.08 -25.22
CA ARG A 428 13.42 -13.14 -26.33
C ARG A 428 14.09 -11.87 -25.83
N ARG A 429 15.31 -11.63 -26.29
CA ARG A 429 16.13 -10.50 -25.83
C ARG A 429 15.41 -9.16 -26.01
N SER A 430 14.87 -8.90 -27.20
CA SER A 430 14.12 -7.68 -27.51
C SER A 430 12.94 -7.48 -26.56
N ALA A 431 12.10 -8.51 -26.41
CA ALA A 431 10.94 -8.46 -25.51
C ALA A 431 11.35 -8.23 -24.04
N CYS A 432 12.38 -8.92 -23.54
CA CYS A 432 12.88 -8.71 -22.17
C CYS A 432 13.44 -7.28 -21.99
N ARG A 433 14.14 -6.76 -23.00
CA ARG A 433 14.70 -5.41 -23.00
C ARG A 433 13.59 -4.36 -23.01
N GLU A 434 12.58 -4.52 -23.85
CA GLU A 434 11.41 -3.65 -23.95
C GLU A 434 10.64 -3.61 -22.63
N LEU A 435 10.32 -4.78 -22.05
CA LEU A 435 9.62 -4.88 -20.77
C LEU A 435 10.41 -4.25 -19.62
N ALA A 436 11.72 -4.53 -19.51
CA ALA A 436 12.57 -3.92 -18.50
C ALA A 436 12.68 -2.39 -18.69
N SER A 437 12.76 -1.91 -19.93
CA SER A 437 12.83 -0.48 -20.23
C SER A 437 11.53 0.23 -19.90
N ALA A 438 10.38 -0.36 -20.23
CA ALA A 438 9.05 0.19 -19.93
C ALA A 438 8.85 0.36 -18.40
N HIS A 439 9.35 -0.60 -17.61
CA HIS A 439 9.23 -0.57 -16.15
C HIS A 439 10.40 0.13 -15.45
N GLY A 440 11.30 0.79 -16.20
CA GLY A 440 12.40 1.60 -15.65
C GLY A 440 13.55 0.80 -15.01
N HIS A 441 13.68 -0.49 -15.34
CA HIS A 441 14.71 -1.38 -14.79
C HIS A 441 16.01 -1.31 -15.59
N GLN A 442 16.69 -0.17 -15.50
CA GLN A 442 17.91 0.11 -16.27
C GLN A 442 19.04 -0.91 -16.03
N HIS A 443 19.21 -1.41 -14.81
CA HIS A 443 20.21 -2.43 -14.48
C HIS A 443 19.96 -3.76 -15.20
N VAL A 444 18.70 -4.09 -15.49
CA VAL A 444 18.33 -5.25 -16.31
C VAL A 444 18.63 -4.97 -17.78
N VAL A 445 18.25 -3.81 -18.30
CA VAL A 445 18.53 -3.40 -19.69
C VAL A 445 20.03 -3.44 -19.98
N GLU A 446 20.86 -2.85 -19.12
CA GLU A 446 22.32 -2.86 -19.26
C GLU A 446 22.89 -4.28 -19.29
N TRP A 447 22.39 -5.16 -18.42
CA TRP A 447 22.82 -6.56 -18.42
C TRP A 447 22.39 -7.27 -19.70
N ILE A 448 21.15 -7.06 -20.17
CA ILE A 448 20.64 -7.63 -21.42
C ILE A 448 21.47 -7.14 -22.61
N ASP A 449 21.83 -5.86 -22.65
CA ASP A 449 22.62 -5.24 -23.72
C ASP A 449 24.07 -5.80 -23.78
N GLN A 450 24.59 -6.30 -22.66
CA GLN A 450 25.89 -6.99 -22.59
C GLN A 450 25.85 -8.47 -23.03
N GLN A 451 24.66 -9.06 -23.23
CA GLN A 451 24.57 -10.45 -23.67
C GLN A 451 24.81 -10.56 -25.18
N GLU A 452 25.31 -11.70 -25.66
CA GLU A 452 25.34 -11.98 -27.10
C GLU A 452 23.93 -12.31 -27.61
N ASP A 453 23.59 -11.78 -28.78
CA ASP A 453 22.33 -12.06 -29.45
C ASP A 453 22.37 -13.50 -29.94
N TRP A 454 21.53 -14.36 -29.38
CA TRP A 454 21.12 -15.55 -30.11
C TRP A 454 20.04 -15.06 -31.07
N SER A 455 20.47 -14.49 -32.20
CA SER A 455 19.59 -14.25 -33.34
C SER A 455 18.87 -15.55 -33.64
N ASP A 456 17.54 -15.55 -33.48
CA ASP A 456 16.59 -16.50 -34.04
C ASP A 456 17.15 -17.91 -34.30
N VAL A 457 17.37 -18.68 -33.23
CA VAL A 457 17.26 -20.13 -33.41
C VAL A 457 15.76 -20.42 -33.39
N ASP A 458 15.14 -20.32 -34.57
CA ASP A 458 13.86 -20.93 -34.86
C ASP A 458 13.97 -22.41 -34.46
N TYR A 459 13.50 -22.73 -33.25
CA TYR A 459 13.06 -24.08 -32.96
C TYR A 459 11.63 -24.19 -33.50
N ASP A 460 11.52 -24.24 -34.83
CA ASP A 460 10.38 -24.86 -35.48
C ASP A 460 10.48 -26.37 -35.21
N TYR A 461 9.65 -26.82 -34.26
CA TYR A 461 9.21 -28.18 -33.93
C TYR A 461 10.21 -29.35 -33.92
#